data_AF-A0A5N6YPM0-F1
#
_entry.id   AF-A0A5N6YPM0-F1
#
_cell.length_a   1.000
_cell.length_b   1.000
_cell.length_c   1.000
_cell.angle_alpha   90.00
_cell.angle_beta   90.00
_cell.angle_gamma   90.00
#
_symmetry.space_group_name_H-M   'P 1'
#
loop_
_entity.id
_entity.type
_entity.pdbx_description
1 polymer ?
#
loop_
_entity_poly.entity_id
_entity_poly.type
_entity_poly.pdbx_seq_one_letter_code
_entity_poly.pdbx_strand_id
1 'polypeptide(L)'
;MLGRWRGMRITGMFGNGWDYSQILLWASTFWDEDEVDEEYKWPEKVRLSVASALKHLNSAFSITEKVHRRAHALTSEDHEVMATYYTFVEQRLRLLVRLPVPDKHEGEDEWDSYESSRLLRLLPGDPEYVLRMVALRAFRGAIEDAISNCAVLRGLDEVAGRELVDGVMGWFPVACEDI
;
A
#
# COMPACT_ATOMS: atom_id res chain seq x y z
N MET A 1 26.56 0.36 -2.75
CA MET A 1 26.64 -0.29 -1.42
C MET A 1 25.69 -1.50 -1.38
N LEU A 2 26.13 -2.68 -1.80
CA LEU A 2 25.31 -3.91 -1.96
C LEU A 2 25.51 -4.90 -0.79
N GLY A 3 25.64 -4.39 0.45
CA GLY A 3 26.16 -5.18 1.57
C GLY A 3 25.21 -5.45 2.73
N ARG A 4 23.95 -4.97 2.71
CA ARG A 4 23.12 -4.91 3.94
C ARG A 4 21.76 -5.61 3.89
N TRP A 5 21.60 -6.61 3.02
CA TRP A 5 20.36 -7.42 2.94
C TRP A 5 20.53 -8.88 3.40
N ARG A 6 21.61 -9.21 4.14
CA ARG A 6 21.90 -10.58 4.60
C ARG A 6 21.10 -11.07 5.82
N GLY A 7 20.17 -10.27 6.36
CA GLY A 7 19.37 -10.64 7.53
C GLY A 7 17.86 -10.41 7.38
N MET A 8 17.40 -9.85 6.27
CA MET A 8 15.98 -9.70 5.98
C MET A 8 15.51 -11.06 5.46
N ARG A 9 14.69 -11.80 6.22
CA ARG A 9 13.94 -12.95 5.67
C ARG A 9 13.31 -12.45 4.38
N ILE A 10 13.77 -12.94 3.22
CA ILE A 10 13.39 -12.42 1.91
C ILE A 10 11.92 -12.79 1.70
N THR A 11 10.97 -11.96 2.13
CA THR A 11 9.56 -12.24 1.89
C THR A 11 9.22 -11.79 0.48
N GLY A 12 8.58 -12.66 -0.32
CA GLY A 12 8.10 -12.37 -1.69
C GLY A 12 7.02 -11.29 -1.77
N MET A 13 6.82 -10.52 -0.70
CA MET A 13 5.81 -9.48 -0.54
C MET A 13 6.43 -8.09 -0.28
N PHE A 14 7.72 -7.88 -0.55
CA PHE A 14 8.36 -6.57 -0.31
C PHE A 14 7.65 -5.41 -1.02
N GLY A 15 7.14 -5.62 -2.23
CA GLY A 15 6.38 -4.59 -2.95
C GLY A 15 5.07 -4.29 -2.26
N ASN A 16 4.40 -5.32 -1.72
CA ASN A 16 3.20 -5.12 -0.92
C ASN A 16 3.48 -4.41 0.42
N GLY A 17 4.66 -4.63 1.00
CA GLY A 17 5.13 -3.88 2.17
C GLY A 17 5.44 -2.42 1.84
N TRP A 18 6.08 -2.17 0.70
CA TRP A 18 6.33 -0.83 0.17
C TRP A 18 5.03 -0.05 -0.07
N ASP A 19 4.10 -0.62 -0.84
CA ASP A 19 2.78 -0.04 -1.10
C ASP A 19 2.07 0.32 0.22
N TYR A 20 2.17 -0.57 1.23
CA TYR A 20 1.58 -0.32 2.54
C TYR A 20 2.27 0.83 3.29
N SER A 21 3.61 0.93 3.24
CA SER A 21 4.31 2.10 3.81
C SER A 21 3.93 3.40 3.12
N GLN A 22 3.72 3.39 1.81
CA GLN A 22 3.25 4.56 1.07
C GLN A 22 1.83 4.95 1.51
N ILE A 23 0.94 3.98 1.71
CA ILE A 23 -0.40 4.27 2.28
C ILE A 23 -0.30 4.87 3.68
N LEU A 24 0.61 4.40 4.54
CA LEU A 24 0.80 4.97 5.87
C LEU A 24 1.33 6.41 5.82
N LEU A 25 2.26 6.70 4.90
CA LEU A 25 2.76 8.05 4.67
C LEU A 25 1.65 8.96 4.12
N TRP A 26 0.93 8.53 3.10
CA TRP A 26 -0.22 9.27 2.59
C TRP A 26 -1.27 9.52 3.69
N ALA A 27 -1.54 8.51 4.52
CA ALA A 27 -2.50 8.64 5.59
C ALA A 27 -2.00 9.52 6.75
N SER A 28 -0.71 9.85 6.83
CA SER A 28 -0.21 10.78 7.84
C SER A 28 -0.71 12.21 7.63
N THR A 29 -0.98 12.56 6.37
CA THR A 29 -1.51 13.88 5.97
C THR A 29 -2.85 14.22 6.60
N PHE A 30 -3.62 13.22 7.05
CA PHE A 30 -4.88 13.45 7.78
C PHE A 30 -4.66 13.95 9.21
N TRP A 31 -3.44 13.82 9.72
CA TRP A 31 -3.03 14.20 11.08
C TRP A 31 -2.08 15.39 11.10
N ASP A 32 -1.64 15.87 9.93
CA ASP A 32 -0.73 17.00 9.84
C ASP A 32 -1.49 18.28 10.22
N GLU A 33 -1.24 18.74 11.45
CA GLU A 33 -1.90 19.91 12.05
C GLU A 33 -1.07 21.21 11.89
N ASP A 34 0.18 21.10 11.41
CA ASP A 34 1.20 22.14 11.52
C ASP A 34 1.27 23.11 10.33
N GLU A 35 0.66 22.79 9.18
CA GLU A 35 0.78 23.62 7.96
C GLU A 35 -0.54 24.06 7.32
N VAL A 36 -1.69 23.78 7.93
CA VAL A 36 -3.00 24.05 7.32
C VAL A 36 -3.87 24.98 8.17
N ASP A 37 -4.42 26.01 7.53
CA ASP A 37 -5.49 26.85 8.09
C ASP A 37 -6.59 25.96 8.70
N GLU A 38 -7.16 26.36 9.85
CA GLU A 38 -8.16 25.56 10.58
C GLU A 38 -9.35 25.11 9.71
N GLU A 39 -9.70 25.89 8.69
CA GLU A 39 -10.76 25.60 7.72
C GLU A 39 -10.47 24.35 6.87
N TYR A 40 -9.20 24.05 6.62
CA TYR A 40 -8.75 22.92 5.81
C TYR A 40 -8.42 21.69 6.66
N LYS A 41 -8.38 21.81 7.99
CA LYS A 41 -8.18 20.67 8.88
C LYS A 41 -9.34 19.69 8.77
N TRP A 42 -9.01 18.41 8.72
CA TRP A 42 -10.01 17.35 8.70
C TRP A 42 -10.76 17.31 10.04
N PRO A 43 -12.11 17.31 10.03
CA PRO A 43 -12.89 17.15 11.24
C PRO A 43 -12.53 15.85 11.97
N GLU A 44 -12.64 15.85 13.29
CA GLU A 44 -12.34 14.68 14.13
C GLU A 44 -13.05 13.41 13.62
N LYS A 45 -14.28 13.54 13.13
CA LYS A 45 -15.04 12.41 12.57
C LYS A 45 -14.38 11.78 11.34
N VAL A 46 -13.84 12.59 10.42
CA VAL A 46 -13.13 12.10 9.22
C VAL A 46 -11.86 11.38 9.65
N ARG A 47 -11.11 12.04 10.52
CA ARG A 47 -9.92 11.51 11.19
C ARG A 47 -10.21 10.14 11.83
N LEU A 48 -11.20 10.02 12.71
CA LEU A 48 -11.58 8.75 13.33
C LEU A 48 -11.96 7.67 12.32
N SER A 49 -12.68 8.02 11.25
CA SER A 49 -12.97 7.09 10.15
C SER A 49 -11.71 6.58 9.46
N VAL A 50 -10.77 7.48 9.14
CA VAL A 50 -9.48 7.13 8.54
C VAL A 50 -8.67 6.23 9.46
N ALA A 51 -8.57 6.54 10.76
CA ALA A 51 -7.88 5.71 11.74
C ALA A 51 -8.52 4.31 11.87
N SER A 52 -9.86 4.24 11.87
CA SER A 52 -10.57 2.96 11.91
C SER A 52 -10.34 2.13 10.65
N ALA A 53 -10.38 2.77 9.48
CA ALA A 53 -10.10 2.12 8.20
C ALA A 53 -8.64 1.63 8.15
N LEU A 54 -7.68 2.44 8.60
CA LEU A 54 -6.27 2.05 8.71
C LEU A 54 -6.11 0.84 9.61
N LYS A 55 -6.75 0.82 10.79
CA LYS A 55 -6.70 -0.34 11.69
C LYS A 55 -7.15 -1.64 11.00
N HIS A 56 -8.21 -1.58 10.20
CA HIS A 56 -8.68 -2.72 9.41
C HIS A 56 -7.67 -3.12 8.32
N LEU A 57 -7.12 -2.15 7.59
CA LEU A 57 -6.08 -2.40 6.58
C LEU A 57 -4.83 -3.04 7.20
N ASN A 58 -4.36 -2.52 8.33
CA ASN A 58 -3.20 -3.03 9.07
C ASN A 58 -3.41 -4.48 9.52
N SER A 59 -4.63 -4.78 10.00
CA SER A 59 -5.02 -6.13 10.41
C SER A 59 -5.04 -7.07 9.22
N ALA A 60 -5.61 -6.66 8.09
CA ALA A 60 -5.65 -7.44 6.87
C ALA A 60 -4.24 -7.69 6.31
N PHE A 61 -3.37 -6.67 6.30
CA PHE A 61 -1.97 -6.80 5.90
C PHE A 61 -1.24 -7.85 6.77
N SER A 62 -1.42 -7.75 8.09
CA SER A 62 -0.82 -8.70 9.04
C SER A 62 -1.32 -10.13 8.85
N ILE A 63 -2.60 -10.32 8.53
CA ILE A 63 -3.17 -11.64 8.23
C ILE A 63 -2.60 -12.16 6.91
N THR A 64 -2.57 -11.34 5.88
CA THR A 64 -2.02 -11.66 4.55
C THR A 64 -0.57 -12.14 4.67
N GLU A 65 0.27 -11.42 5.42
CA GLU A 65 1.66 -11.81 5.66
C GLU A 65 1.77 -13.15 6.40
N LYS A 66 0.94 -13.36 7.44
CA LYS A 66 0.91 -14.63 8.18
C LYS A 66 0.49 -15.80 7.31
N VAL A 67 -0.50 -15.63 6.44
CA VAL A 67 -0.98 -16.69 5.54
C VAL A 67 0.10 -16.99 4.50
N HIS A 68 0.71 -15.97 3.88
CA HIS A 68 1.82 -16.15 2.94
C HIS A 68 3.00 -16.90 3.57
N ARG A 69 3.40 -16.52 4.79
CA ARG A 69 4.45 -17.23 5.53
C ARG A 69 4.12 -18.70 5.77
N ARG A 70 2.86 -19.01 6.10
CA ARG A 70 2.42 -20.40 6.31
C ARG A 70 2.40 -21.19 5.01
N ALA A 71 1.90 -20.60 3.93
CA ALA A 71 1.84 -21.23 2.60
C ALA A 71 3.23 -21.65 2.10
N HIS A 72 4.26 -20.86 2.43
CA HIS A 72 5.65 -21.15 2.09
C HIS A 72 6.47 -21.76 3.23
N ALA A 73 5.81 -22.17 4.32
CA ALA A 73 6.44 -22.77 5.50
C ALA A 73 7.65 -21.97 6.05
N LEU A 74 7.63 -20.64 5.96
CA LEU A 74 8.69 -19.71 6.38
C LEU A 74 8.86 -19.58 7.89
N THR A 75 8.10 -20.37 8.65
CA THR A 75 8.28 -20.55 10.09
C THR A 75 9.20 -21.73 10.41
N SER A 76 9.58 -22.53 9.40
CA SER A 76 10.51 -23.65 9.51
C SER A 76 11.95 -23.19 9.26
N GLU A 77 12.91 -23.75 9.99
CA GLU A 77 14.35 -23.61 9.70
C GLU A 77 14.88 -24.73 8.79
N ASP A 78 13.98 -25.56 8.27
CA ASP A 78 14.30 -26.65 7.36
C ASP A 78 14.92 -26.11 6.05
N HIS A 79 16.08 -26.66 5.69
CA HIS A 79 16.85 -26.23 4.53
C HIS A 79 16.13 -26.51 3.19
N GLU A 80 15.41 -27.62 3.08
CA GLU A 80 14.66 -27.98 1.86
C GLU A 80 13.47 -27.05 1.64
N VAL A 81 12.78 -26.69 2.74
CA VAL A 81 11.70 -25.70 2.71
C VAL A 81 12.22 -24.34 2.23
N MET A 82 13.35 -23.89 2.79
CA MET A 82 13.96 -22.62 2.39
C MET A 82 14.44 -22.64 0.94
N ALA A 83 15.04 -23.74 0.47
CA ALA A 83 15.46 -23.89 -0.93
C ALA A 83 14.27 -23.83 -1.90
N THR A 84 13.15 -24.47 -1.54
CA THR A 84 11.90 -24.41 -2.32
C THR A 84 11.37 -22.99 -2.39
N TYR A 85 11.40 -22.26 -1.27
CA TYR A 85 10.96 -20.88 -1.25
C TYR A 85 11.85 -19.95 -2.05
N TYR A 86 13.17 -20.09 -1.98
CA TYR A 86 14.08 -19.31 -2.81
C TYR A 86 13.83 -19.57 -4.30
N THR A 87 13.55 -20.81 -4.68
CA THR A 87 13.18 -21.15 -6.06
C THR A 87 11.90 -20.43 -6.49
N PHE A 88 10.87 -20.41 -5.62
CA PHE A 88 9.65 -19.63 -5.86
C PHE A 88 9.94 -18.14 -6.06
N VAL A 89 10.73 -17.54 -5.16
CA VAL A 89 11.13 -16.11 -5.24
C VAL A 89 11.88 -15.82 -6.54
N GLU A 90 12.85 -16.66 -6.91
CA GLU A 90 13.60 -16.51 -8.16
C GLU A 90 12.72 -16.60 -9.40
N GLN A 91 11.78 -17.55 -9.43
CA GLN A 91 10.82 -17.68 -10.52
C GLN A 91 9.96 -16.42 -10.64
N ARG A 92 9.49 -15.88 -9.51
CA ARG A 92 8.70 -14.63 -9.48
C ARG A 92 9.52 -13.42 -9.93
N LEU A 93 10.79 -13.32 -9.51
CA LEU A 93 11.68 -12.23 -9.94
C LEU A 93 11.90 -12.21 -11.45
N ARG A 94 11.84 -13.37 -12.13
CA ARG A 94 11.94 -13.46 -13.59
C ARG A 94 10.70 -12.93 -14.32
N LEU A 95 9.55 -12.88 -13.65
CA LEU A 95 8.29 -12.35 -14.20
C LEU A 95 8.18 -10.82 -14.06
N LEU A 96 9.03 -10.19 -13.25
CA LEU A 96 8.99 -8.74 -13.08
C LEU A 96 9.44 -8.02 -14.35
N VAL A 97 8.63 -7.04 -14.77
CA VAL A 97 9.04 -6.06 -15.78
C VAL A 97 10.14 -5.18 -15.18
N ARG A 98 11.33 -5.19 -15.79
CA ARG A 98 12.44 -4.34 -15.35
C ARG A 98 12.36 -3.02 -16.09
N LEU A 99 12.02 -1.96 -15.37
CA LEU A 99 12.17 -0.60 -15.89
C LEU A 99 13.66 -0.28 -16.08
N PRO A 100 14.02 0.53 -17.10
CA PRO A 100 15.37 1.03 -17.24
C PRO A 100 15.74 1.87 -16.01
N VAL A 101 17.03 1.87 -15.64
CA VAL A 101 17.53 2.72 -14.56
C VAL A 101 17.33 4.19 -14.97
N PRO A 102 16.67 5.02 -14.15
CA PRO A 102 16.52 6.45 -14.42
C PRO A 102 17.89 7.14 -14.51
N ASP A 103 17.95 8.24 -15.26
CA ASP A 103 19.14 9.09 -15.23
C ASP A 103 19.26 9.77 -13.86
N LYS A 104 20.49 10.14 -13.46
CA LYS A 104 20.75 10.86 -12.20
C LYS A 104 20.05 12.22 -12.11
N HIS A 105 19.58 12.75 -13.23
CA HIS A 105 18.86 14.01 -13.33
C HIS A 105 17.33 13.85 -13.33
N GLU A 106 16.81 12.61 -13.34
CA GLU A 106 15.38 12.35 -13.22
C GLU A 106 14.87 12.65 -11.80
N GLY A 107 13.57 12.91 -11.70
CA GLY A 107 12.89 13.25 -10.46
C GLY A 107 12.73 12.07 -9.50
N GLU A 108 12.31 12.39 -8.28
CA GLU A 108 12.06 11.40 -7.22
C GLU A 108 11.02 10.36 -7.64
N ASP A 109 9.98 10.80 -8.36
CA ASP A 109 8.89 9.94 -8.86
C ASP A 109 9.40 8.86 -9.84
N GLU A 110 10.34 9.20 -10.73
CA GLU A 110 10.96 8.24 -11.65
C GLU A 110 11.83 7.23 -10.90
N TRP A 111 12.58 7.69 -9.89
CA TRP A 111 13.41 6.82 -9.04
C TRP A 111 12.56 5.88 -8.19
N ASP A 112 11.48 6.38 -7.60
CA ASP A 112 10.53 5.59 -6.82
C ASP A 112 9.81 4.55 -7.69
N SER A 113 9.40 4.94 -8.90
CA SER A 113 8.80 4.02 -9.88
C SER A 113 9.77 2.91 -10.26
N TYR A 114 11.04 3.24 -10.53
CA TYR A 114 12.07 2.25 -10.83
C TYR A 114 12.29 1.29 -9.66
N GLU A 115 12.49 1.77 -8.43
CA GLU A 115 12.73 0.90 -7.28
C GLU A 115 11.50 0.04 -6.95
N SER A 116 10.31 0.65 -6.98
CA SER A 116 9.03 -0.04 -6.77
C SER A 116 8.79 -1.17 -7.78
N SER A 117 9.17 -0.98 -9.06
CA SER A 117 8.99 -2.00 -10.12
C SER A 117 9.80 -3.29 -9.88
N ARG A 118 10.85 -3.20 -9.05
CA ARG A 118 11.76 -4.33 -8.77
C ARG A 118 11.34 -5.15 -7.56
N LEU A 119 10.29 -4.73 -6.86
CA LEU A 119 9.80 -5.40 -5.66
C LEU A 119 8.71 -6.42 -5.99
N LEU A 120 8.85 -7.62 -5.41
CA LEU A 120 7.87 -8.68 -5.57
C LEU A 120 6.55 -8.33 -4.86
N ARG A 121 5.45 -8.55 -5.59
CA ARG A 121 4.07 -8.41 -5.10
C ARG A 121 3.34 -9.73 -5.25
N LEU A 122 2.31 -9.91 -4.43
CA LEU A 122 1.26 -10.89 -4.67
C LEU A 122 0.64 -10.61 -6.06
N LEU A 123 0.40 -11.69 -6.80
CA LEU A 123 -0.20 -11.66 -8.14
C LEU A 123 -1.59 -12.32 -8.12
N PRO A 124 -2.45 -12.03 -9.12
CA PRO A 124 -3.65 -12.80 -9.37
C PRO A 124 -3.33 -14.29 -9.49
N GLY A 125 -3.80 -15.09 -8.53
CA GLY A 125 -3.47 -16.52 -8.38
C GLY A 125 -2.81 -16.88 -7.05
N ASP A 126 -2.25 -15.90 -6.34
CA ASP A 126 -1.82 -16.10 -4.96
C ASP A 126 -3.04 -16.12 -4.02
N PRO A 127 -3.17 -17.09 -3.10
CA PRO A 127 -4.33 -17.20 -2.20
C PRO A 127 -4.58 -15.92 -1.39
N GLU A 128 -3.53 -15.20 -1.05
CA GLU A 128 -3.59 -13.99 -0.22
C GLU A 128 -3.82 -12.71 -1.04
N TYR A 129 -3.69 -12.77 -2.37
CA TYR A 129 -3.89 -11.62 -3.25
C TYR A 129 -5.31 -11.05 -3.09
N VAL A 130 -6.33 -11.91 -3.14
CA VAL A 130 -7.74 -11.49 -3.01
C VAL A 130 -7.98 -10.81 -1.68
N LEU A 131 -7.46 -11.36 -0.57
CA LEU A 131 -7.61 -10.76 0.76
C LEU A 131 -7.02 -9.35 0.80
N ARG A 132 -5.82 -9.17 0.23
CA ARG A 132 -5.16 -7.87 0.17
C ARG A 132 -5.95 -6.88 -0.68
N MET A 133 -6.39 -7.26 -1.87
CA MET A 133 -7.12 -6.36 -2.77
C MET A 133 -8.48 -5.96 -2.21
N VAL A 134 -9.21 -6.88 -1.59
CA VAL A 134 -10.46 -6.57 -0.88
C VAL A 134 -10.22 -5.56 0.25
N ALA A 135 -9.17 -5.75 1.05
CA ALA A 135 -8.84 -4.83 2.13
C ALA A 135 -8.44 -3.43 1.61
N LEU A 136 -7.67 -3.35 0.53
CA LEU A 136 -7.30 -2.08 -0.10
C LEU A 136 -8.53 -1.32 -0.63
N ARG A 137 -9.46 -2.01 -1.29
CA ARG A 137 -10.71 -1.38 -1.75
C ARG A 137 -11.59 -0.93 -0.59
N ALA A 138 -11.75 -1.77 0.42
CA ALA A 138 -12.53 -1.41 1.60
C ALA A 138 -11.94 -0.19 2.31
N PHE A 139 -10.61 -0.11 2.39
CA PHE A 139 -9.92 1.07 2.90
C PHE A 139 -10.20 2.29 2.02
N ARG A 140 -9.93 2.21 0.71
CA ARG A 140 -10.16 3.30 -0.26
C ARG A 140 -11.59 3.85 -0.17
N GLY A 141 -12.58 2.96 -0.24
CA GLY A 141 -14.00 3.35 -0.15
C GLY A 141 -14.37 3.98 1.19
N ALA A 142 -13.82 3.49 2.31
CA ALA A 142 -14.07 4.10 3.62
C ALA A 142 -13.53 5.55 3.71
N ILE A 143 -12.43 5.86 3.03
CA ILE A 143 -11.90 7.22 2.97
C ILE A 143 -12.76 8.10 2.05
N GLU A 144 -13.12 7.61 0.87
CA GLU A 144 -14.02 8.29 -0.06
C GLU A 144 -15.36 8.65 0.61
N ASP A 145 -15.94 7.70 1.35
CA ASP A 145 -17.16 7.90 2.13
C ASP A 145 -16.96 8.93 3.25
N ALA A 146 -15.84 8.88 3.97
CA ALA A 146 -15.57 9.83 5.05
C ALA A 146 -15.44 11.27 4.53
N ILE A 147 -14.74 11.46 3.41
CA ILE A 147 -14.56 12.77 2.77
C ILE A 147 -15.88 13.26 2.17
N SER A 148 -16.62 12.38 1.49
CA SER A 148 -17.94 12.72 0.92
C SER A 148 -18.92 13.18 2.00
N ASN A 149 -18.97 12.46 3.13
CA ASN A 149 -19.79 12.86 4.27
C ASN A 149 -19.34 14.21 4.87
N CYS A 150 -18.03 14.48 4.88
CA CYS A 150 -17.50 15.77 5.30
C CYS A 150 -17.91 16.90 4.37
N ALA A 151 -17.86 16.69 3.06
CA ALA A 151 -18.29 17.67 2.06
C ALA A 151 -19.76 18.07 2.26
N VAL A 152 -20.64 17.09 2.47
CA VAL A 152 -22.06 17.33 2.77
C VAL A 152 -22.22 18.15 4.06
N LEU A 153 -21.47 17.82 5.11
CA LEU A 153 -21.52 18.57 6.38
C LEU A 153 -20.99 20.00 6.25
N ARG A 154 -20.04 20.24 5.34
CA ARG A 154 -19.55 21.58 4.99
C ARG A 154 -20.50 22.35 4.07
N GLY A 155 -21.61 21.75 3.65
CA GLY A 155 -22.57 22.38 2.74
C GLY A 155 -22.03 22.54 1.31
N LEU A 156 -21.00 21.77 0.94
CA LEU A 156 -20.52 21.74 -0.44
C LEU A 156 -21.58 21.11 -1.34
N ASP A 157 -21.72 21.65 -2.56
CA ASP A 157 -22.54 20.98 -3.57
C ASP A 157 -21.88 19.67 -4.05
N GLU A 158 -22.62 18.88 -4.84
CA GLU A 158 -22.12 17.59 -5.31
C GLU A 158 -20.87 17.68 -6.19
N VAL A 159 -20.68 18.80 -6.91
CA VAL A 159 -19.52 19.00 -7.79
C VAL A 159 -18.30 19.29 -6.93
N ALA A 160 -18.39 20.28 -6.04
CA ALA A 160 -17.31 20.63 -5.12
C ALA A 160 -16.97 19.47 -4.16
N GLY A 161 -17.96 18.70 -3.73
CA GLY A 161 -17.76 17.50 -2.92
C GLY A 161 -17.00 16.41 -3.66
N ARG A 162 -17.32 16.17 -4.95
CA ARG A 162 -16.56 15.23 -5.79
C ARG A 162 -15.14 15.72 -6.05
N GLU A 163 -14.96 16.99 -6.37
CA GLU A 163 -13.63 17.60 -6.56
C GLU A 163 -12.75 17.46 -5.31
N LEU A 164 -13.33 17.56 -4.11
CA LEU A 164 -12.60 17.32 -2.86
C LEU A 164 -12.15 15.85 -2.74
N VAL A 165 -13.02 14.90 -3.03
CA VAL A 165 -12.69 13.47 -3.01
C VAL A 165 -11.61 13.18 -4.04
N ASP A 166 -11.78 13.61 -5.29
CA ASP A 166 -10.83 13.40 -6.38
C ASP A 166 -9.48 14.08 -6.08
N GLY A 167 -9.51 15.26 -5.48
CA GLY A 167 -8.31 15.99 -5.07
C GLY A 167 -7.49 15.23 -4.02
N VAL A 168 -8.14 14.57 -3.05
CA VAL A 168 -7.45 13.79 -2.00
C VAL A 168 -7.04 12.40 -2.52
N MET A 169 -7.95 11.74 -3.24
CA MET A 169 -7.76 10.39 -3.75
C MET A 169 -6.87 10.33 -4.99
N GLY A 170 -6.69 11.45 -5.70
CA GLY A 170 -5.76 11.58 -6.83
C GLY A 170 -4.30 11.34 -6.43
N TRP A 171 -3.96 11.57 -5.17
CA TRP A 171 -2.64 11.28 -4.59
C TRP A 171 -2.58 9.94 -3.87
N PHE A 172 -3.62 9.12 -3.98
CA PHE A 172 -3.61 7.81 -3.33
C PHE A 172 -2.51 6.93 -3.94
N PRO A 173 -1.56 6.41 -3.14
CA PRO A 173 -0.28 5.94 -3.67
C PRO A 173 -0.32 4.54 -4.30
N VAL A 174 -1.47 3.88 -4.31
CA VAL A 174 -1.59 2.48 -4.72
C VAL A 174 -2.80 2.29 -5.62
N ALA A 175 -2.58 1.69 -6.80
CA ALA A 175 -3.67 1.30 -7.66
C ALA A 175 -4.54 0.22 -6.99
N CYS A 176 -5.85 0.43 -6.96
CA CYS A 176 -6.81 -0.61 -6.62
C CYS A 176 -7.28 -1.25 -7.92
N GLU A 177 -6.67 -2.36 -8.32
CA GLU A 177 -7.08 -3.14 -9.50
C GLU A 177 -8.51 -3.66 -9.33
N ASP A 178 -9.23 -3.89 -10.44
CA ASP A 178 -10.49 -4.65 -10.50
C ASP A 178 -10.22 -6.16 -10.31
N ILE A 179 -11.15 -6.90 -9.71
CA ILE A 179 -11.04 -8.32 -9.27
C ILE A 179 -12.18 -9.03 -9.95
#